data_AF-A0A934GD44-F1
#
_entry.id   AF-A0A934GD44-F1
#
_cell.length_a   1.000
_cell.length_b   1.000
_cell.length_c   1.000
_cell.angle_alpha   90.00
_cell.angle_beta   90.00
_cell.angle_gamma   90.00
#
_symmetry.space_group_name_H-M   'P 1'
#
loop_
_entity.id
_entity.type
_entity.pdbx_description
1 polymer ?
#
loop_
_entity_poly.entity_id
_entity_poly.type
_entity_poly.pdbx_seq_one_letter_code
_entity_poly.pdbx_strand_id
1 'polypeptide(L)'
;MNTLITPAGTSERAAFHIFRIGKQLHSCRNTLLALSLLCATAVFTGPSPVAASEPGLILDTAPINQTDVVSLQSGARTFANYCLNCHSASLMRWNRLMELGLSESQIKDNLMFSGDKVGELMSVAMSRKDAQQWFGAAAPDLSVIARARGADWLYGYLRGFYRDPARPTGWNNTVFENVGMPNPMWQLQGERVRVEQIAKGDDGTDKKDAHGAAAKSVKYELVKPGSLTPVQYDETVRDLVNFLVYMGEPAATSRKQIGIIVLLFLLALWPLAYLLKREFWKDVH
;
A
#
# COMPACT_ATOMS: atom_id res chain seq x y z
N MET A 1 -33.92 -76.63 -55.80
CA MET A 1 -32.78 -75.99 -56.51
C MET A 1 -32.10 -75.04 -55.53
N ASN A 2 -30.79 -75.26 -55.36
CA ASN A 2 -29.86 -74.55 -54.48
C ASN A 2 -29.91 -73.02 -54.61
N THR A 3 -29.63 -72.29 -53.51
CA THR A 3 -28.35 -71.56 -53.35
C THR A 3 -28.18 -70.96 -51.94
N LEU A 4 -27.03 -71.29 -51.34
CA LEU A 4 -26.44 -70.70 -50.13
C LEU A 4 -25.71 -69.39 -50.50
N ILE A 5 -25.82 -68.34 -49.68
CA ILE A 5 -24.80 -67.28 -49.57
C ILE A 5 -24.66 -66.89 -48.09
N THR A 6 -23.42 -66.94 -47.59
CA THR A 6 -22.93 -66.66 -46.24
C THR A 6 -22.79 -65.15 -45.94
N PRO A 7 -22.67 -64.75 -44.65
CA PRO A 7 -22.48 -63.36 -44.24
C PRO A 7 -20.99 -63.02 -44.14
N ALA A 8 -20.55 -61.90 -44.73
CA ALA A 8 -19.24 -61.31 -44.51
C ALA A 8 -19.38 -59.80 -44.31
N GLY A 9 -18.82 -59.23 -43.24
CA GLY A 9 -18.59 -57.78 -43.17
C GLY A 9 -18.78 -57.05 -41.83
N THR A 10 -18.77 -57.72 -40.66
CA THR A 10 -18.98 -57.02 -39.38
C THR A 10 -17.72 -56.69 -38.57
N SER A 11 -16.50 -57.14 -38.94
CA SER A 11 -15.30 -56.91 -38.11
C SER A 11 -14.45 -55.68 -38.48
N GLU A 12 -14.49 -55.17 -39.71
CA GLU A 12 -13.61 -54.05 -40.12
C GLU A 12 -14.13 -52.66 -39.72
N ARG A 13 -15.45 -52.45 -39.64
CA ARG A 13 -16.03 -51.16 -39.23
C ARG A 13 -15.83 -50.85 -37.75
N ALA A 14 -15.75 -51.88 -36.89
CA ALA A 14 -15.51 -51.70 -35.46
C ALA A 14 -14.06 -51.29 -35.16
N ALA A 15 -13.08 -51.85 -35.89
CA ALA A 15 -11.66 -51.53 -35.70
C ALA A 15 -11.34 -50.07 -36.07
N PHE A 16 -11.98 -49.53 -37.11
CA PHE A 16 -11.75 -48.15 -37.56
C PHE A 16 -12.33 -47.10 -36.58
N HIS A 17 -13.45 -47.41 -35.92
CA HIS A 17 -14.03 -46.53 -34.91
C HIS A 17 -13.22 -46.50 -33.61
N ILE A 18 -12.69 -47.64 -33.16
CA ILE A 18 -11.86 -47.74 -31.95
C ILE A 18 -10.53 -46.99 -32.13
N PHE A 19 -9.92 -47.07 -33.31
CA PHE A 19 -8.66 -46.38 -33.61
C PHE A 19 -8.83 -44.85 -33.65
N ARG A 20 -9.98 -44.35 -34.08
CA ARG A 20 -10.30 -42.90 -34.14
C ARG A 20 -10.57 -42.31 -32.75
N ILE A 21 -11.18 -43.10 -31.85
CA ILE A 21 -11.41 -42.71 -30.46
C ILE A 21 -10.09 -42.68 -29.66
N GLY A 22 -9.18 -43.65 -29.88
CA GLY A 22 -7.87 -43.68 -29.22
C GLY A 22 -6.93 -42.53 -29.58
N LYS A 23 -7.02 -42.00 -30.82
CA LYS A 23 -6.27 -40.79 -31.23
C LYS A 23 -6.86 -39.50 -30.64
N GLN A 24 -8.18 -39.41 -30.51
CA GLN A 24 -8.87 -38.29 -29.86
C GLN A 24 -8.57 -38.24 -28.36
N LEU A 25 -8.53 -39.39 -27.67
CA LEU A 25 -8.26 -39.45 -26.23
C LEU A 25 -6.80 -39.06 -25.88
N HIS A 26 -5.82 -39.50 -26.67
CA HIS A 26 -4.43 -39.08 -26.50
C HIS A 26 -4.20 -37.59 -26.81
N SER A 27 -4.91 -37.04 -27.80
CA SER A 27 -4.89 -35.61 -28.08
C SER A 27 -5.49 -34.82 -26.92
N CYS A 28 -6.63 -35.25 -26.35
CA CYS A 28 -7.23 -34.62 -25.17
C CYS A 28 -6.34 -34.67 -23.92
N ARG A 29 -5.64 -35.78 -23.68
CA ARG A 29 -4.73 -35.93 -22.53
C ARG A 29 -3.51 -35.02 -22.64
N ASN A 30 -2.91 -34.91 -23.84
CA ASN A 30 -1.81 -33.96 -24.07
C ASN A 30 -2.26 -32.50 -24.06
N THR A 31 -3.49 -32.21 -24.46
CA THR A 31 -4.05 -30.85 -24.40
C THR A 31 -4.41 -30.46 -22.97
N LEU A 32 -4.90 -31.38 -22.14
CA LEU A 32 -5.16 -31.16 -20.72
C LEU A 32 -3.88 -31.06 -19.88
N LEU A 33 -2.84 -31.84 -20.21
CA LEU A 33 -1.49 -31.69 -19.62
C LEU A 33 -0.82 -30.37 -20.04
N ALA A 34 -0.95 -29.93 -21.29
CA ALA A 34 -0.46 -28.63 -21.73
C ALA A 34 -1.23 -27.47 -21.07
N LEU A 35 -2.55 -27.59 -20.90
CA LEU A 35 -3.39 -26.56 -20.28
C LEU A 35 -3.15 -26.47 -18.76
N SER A 36 -2.88 -27.60 -18.09
CA SER A 36 -2.50 -27.62 -16.67
C SER A 36 -1.08 -27.11 -16.42
N LEU A 37 -0.12 -27.35 -17.33
CA LEU A 37 1.21 -26.72 -17.25
C LEU A 37 1.14 -25.20 -17.53
N LEU A 38 0.27 -24.73 -18.43
CA LEU A 38 0.05 -23.29 -18.65
C LEU A 38 -0.66 -22.60 -17.47
N CYS A 39 -1.58 -23.28 -16.78
CA CYS A 39 -2.19 -22.74 -15.56
C CYS A 39 -1.24 -22.78 -14.36
N ALA A 40 -0.34 -23.77 -14.27
CA ALA A 40 0.64 -23.84 -13.19
C ALA A 40 1.74 -22.77 -13.32
N THR A 41 2.11 -22.36 -14.54
CA THR A 41 3.02 -21.22 -14.77
C THR A 41 2.33 -19.88 -14.60
N ALA A 42 1.02 -19.78 -14.85
CA ALA A 42 0.23 -18.56 -14.60
C ALA A 42 -0.03 -18.28 -13.09
N VAL A 43 0.10 -19.28 -12.21
CA VAL A 43 -0.07 -19.12 -10.75
C VAL A 43 1.23 -18.70 -10.06
N PHE A 44 2.39 -18.83 -10.72
CA PHE A 44 3.68 -18.37 -10.17
C PHE A 44 4.10 -16.96 -10.64
N THR A 45 3.37 -16.37 -11.59
CA THR A 45 3.44 -14.94 -11.88
C THR A 45 2.49 -14.21 -10.95
N GLY A 46 2.94 -13.95 -9.72
CA GLY A 46 2.28 -12.96 -8.87
C GLY A 46 2.14 -11.63 -9.64
N PRO A 47 1.16 -10.77 -9.29
CA PRO A 47 1.05 -9.45 -9.92
C PRO A 47 2.40 -8.75 -9.76
N SER A 48 3.15 -8.62 -10.85
CA SER A 48 4.24 -7.67 -10.91
C SER A 48 3.60 -6.32 -10.58
N PRO A 49 4.13 -5.56 -9.61
CA PRO A 49 3.71 -4.18 -9.49
C PRO A 49 4.11 -3.54 -10.82
N VAL A 50 3.12 -3.28 -11.68
CA VAL A 50 3.29 -2.37 -12.79
C VAL A 50 3.45 -1.01 -12.11
N ALA A 51 4.69 -0.69 -11.77
CA ALA A 51 5.08 0.65 -11.42
C ALA A 51 4.84 1.48 -12.67
N ALA A 52 3.72 2.20 -12.70
CA ALA A 52 3.56 3.35 -13.56
C ALA A 52 4.56 4.40 -13.07
N SER A 53 5.80 4.32 -13.54
CA SER A 53 6.80 5.35 -13.33
C SER A 53 6.57 6.46 -14.36
N GLU A 54 5.80 7.48 -13.97
CA GLU A 54 6.22 8.86 -14.25
C GLU A 54 7.70 9.01 -13.79
N PRO A 55 8.53 9.92 -14.32
CA PRO A 55 9.94 10.05 -13.90
C PRO A 55 10.01 10.05 -12.36
N GLY A 56 10.39 8.90 -11.81
CA GLY A 56 9.80 8.45 -10.55
C GLY A 56 10.38 9.23 -9.40
N LEU A 57 9.53 9.98 -8.70
CA LEU A 57 9.88 10.51 -7.40
C LEU A 57 10.36 9.33 -6.53
N ILE A 58 11.67 9.28 -6.29
CA ILE A 58 12.25 8.27 -5.40
C ILE A 58 11.85 8.66 -3.98
N LEU A 59 10.99 7.85 -3.39
CA LEU A 59 10.52 8.01 -2.02
C LEU A 59 11.38 7.19 -1.09
N ASP A 60 11.82 7.77 0.02
CA ASP A 60 12.47 7.00 1.08
C ASP A 60 11.45 6.05 1.71
N THR A 61 11.87 4.81 1.99
CA THR A 61 11.05 3.86 2.75
C THR A 61 10.81 4.40 4.15
N ALA A 62 9.54 4.46 4.55
CA ALA A 62 9.16 4.85 5.90
C ALA A 62 9.59 3.77 6.89
N PRO A 63 10.45 4.07 7.90
CA PRO A 63 10.95 3.07 8.84
C PRO A 63 9.91 2.76 9.92
N ILE A 64 8.75 2.23 9.54
CA ILE A 64 7.60 1.99 10.44
C ILE A 64 7.66 0.61 11.09
N ASN A 65 7.17 0.52 12.33
CA ASN A 65 7.01 -0.75 13.03
C ASN A 65 5.66 -0.81 13.77
N GLN A 66 4.76 -1.64 13.25
CA GLN A 66 3.40 -1.81 13.78
C GLN A 66 3.34 -2.56 15.13
N THR A 67 4.46 -3.08 15.62
CA THR A 67 4.55 -3.68 16.96
C THR A 67 5.18 -2.74 17.99
N ASP A 68 5.70 -1.58 17.57
CA ASP A 68 6.26 -0.59 18.46
C ASP A 68 5.15 0.31 19.03
N VAL A 69 4.64 -0.08 20.20
CA VAL A 69 3.55 0.62 20.89
C VAL A 69 3.96 2.05 21.26
N VAL A 70 5.23 2.31 21.58
CA VAL A 70 5.71 3.64 21.96
C VAL A 70 5.65 4.57 20.75
N SER A 71 6.10 4.10 19.59
CA SER A 71 5.97 4.82 18.32
C SER A 71 4.50 5.08 17.96
N LEU A 72 3.61 4.11 18.15
CA LEU A 72 2.17 4.27 17.88
C LEU A 72 1.51 5.30 18.82
N GLN A 73 1.85 5.30 20.10
CA GLN A 73 1.37 6.30 21.07
C GLN A 73 1.90 7.71 20.74
N SER A 74 3.18 7.82 20.40
CA SER A 74 3.82 9.06 19.95
C SER A 74 3.15 9.63 18.68
N GLY A 75 2.86 8.75 17.71
CA GLY A 75 2.13 9.09 16.50
C GLY A 75 0.69 9.52 16.77
N ALA A 76 -0.01 8.85 17.68
CA ALA A 76 -1.36 9.24 18.11
C ALA A 76 -1.38 10.65 18.73
N ARG A 77 -0.39 10.96 19.58
CA ARG A 77 -0.21 12.29 20.13
C ARG A 77 0.04 13.33 19.03
N THR A 78 0.94 13.04 18.10
CA THR A 78 1.25 13.96 17.00
C THR A 78 0.02 14.22 16.13
N PHE A 79 -0.73 13.16 15.79
CA PHE A 79 -1.96 13.25 15.03
C PHE A 79 -3.01 14.13 15.72
N ALA A 80 -3.26 13.90 17.01
CA ALA A 80 -4.25 14.67 17.78
C ALA A 80 -3.89 16.16 17.86
N ASN A 81 -2.61 16.49 17.99
CA ASN A 81 -2.15 17.88 18.16
C ASN A 81 -2.05 18.65 16.82
N TYR A 82 -1.62 18.00 15.74
CA TYR A 82 -1.29 18.68 14.48
C TYR A 82 -2.21 18.39 13.31
N CYS A 83 -2.93 17.25 13.32
CA CYS A 83 -3.73 16.81 12.18
C CYS A 83 -5.23 16.92 12.45
N LEU A 84 -5.66 16.53 13.66
CA LEU A 84 -7.07 16.38 14.04
C LEU A 84 -7.85 17.69 14.16
N ASN A 85 -7.23 18.84 13.91
CA ASN A 85 -7.95 20.11 13.80
C ASN A 85 -8.52 20.34 12.39
N CYS A 86 -7.92 19.72 11.38
CA CYS A 86 -8.34 19.85 9.98
C CYS A 86 -8.84 18.53 9.39
N HIS A 87 -8.28 17.41 9.83
CA HIS A 87 -8.54 16.09 9.27
C HIS A 87 -9.30 15.21 10.26
N SER A 88 -10.44 14.67 9.83
CA SER A 88 -11.13 13.63 10.60
C SER A 88 -10.46 12.27 10.43
N ALA A 89 -10.72 11.40 11.39
CA ALA A 89 -10.55 9.95 11.25
C ALA A 89 -11.89 9.28 11.61
N SER A 90 -12.86 9.47 10.71
CA SER A 90 -14.26 9.09 10.90
C SER A 90 -14.54 7.59 11.00
N LEU A 91 -13.55 6.72 10.76
CA LEU A 91 -13.66 5.27 11.00
C LEU A 91 -12.89 4.81 12.24
N MET A 92 -12.23 5.72 12.95
CA MET A 92 -11.46 5.43 14.17
C MET A 92 -12.17 6.00 15.41
N ARG A 93 -12.32 5.17 16.44
CA ARG A 93 -12.84 5.57 17.76
C ARG A 93 -11.70 5.78 18.74
N TRP A 94 -11.85 6.72 19.67
CA TRP A 94 -10.84 7.00 20.68
C TRP A 94 -10.49 5.79 21.55
N ASN A 95 -11.48 4.97 21.91
CA ASN A 95 -11.28 3.76 22.71
C ASN A 95 -10.37 2.70 22.06
N ARG A 96 -10.16 2.75 20.74
CA ARG A 96 -9.20 1.86 20.07
C ARG A 96 -7.77 2.12 20.51
N LEU A 97 -7.45 3.32 20.97
CA LEU A 97 -6.13 3.62 21.50
C LEU A 97 -5.83 2.87 22.81
N MET A 98 -6.85 2.30 23.47
CA MET A 98 -6.64 1.41 24.61
C MET A 98 -5.95 0.10 24.22
N GLU A 99 -6.09 -0.35 22.96
CA GLU A 99 -5.34 -1.49 22.42
C GLU A 99 -3.84 -1.20 22.36
N LEU A 100 -3.46 0.09 22.35
CA LEU A 100 -2.08 0.56 22.43
C LEU A 100 -1.63 0.76 23.89
N GLY A 101 -2.40 0.31 24.89
CA GLY A 101 -2.04 0.43 26.31
C GLY A 101 -2.26 1.81 26.93
N LEU A 102 -2.99 2.72 26.27
CA LEU A 102 -3.42 3.98 26.89
C LEU A 102 -4.65 3.76 27.77
N SER A 103 -4.69 4.42 28.93
CA SER A 103 -5.89 4.46 29.76
C SER A 103 -6.94 5.41 29.18
N GLU A 104 -8.21 5.23 29.56
CA GLU A 104 -9.29 6.13 29.19
C GLU A 104 -9.00 7.58 29.62
N SER A 105 -8.43 7.77 30.82
CA SER A 105 -8.02 9.09 31.32
C SER A 105 -6.91 9.70 30.49
N GLN A 106 -5.88 8.93 30.12
CA GLN A 106 -4.78 9.44 29.28
C GLN A 106 -5.29 9.92 27.92
N ILE A 107 -6.22 9.17 27.32
CA ILE A 107 -6.84 9.54 26.05
C ILE A 107 -7.65 10.83 26.22
N LYS A 108 -8.51 10.90 27.23
CA LYS A 108 -9.37 12.05 27.48
C LYS A 108 -8.57 13.32 27.79
N ASP A 109 -7.61 13.22 28.70
CA ASP A 109 -6.90 14.38 29.25
C ASP A 109 -5.83 14.94 28.29
N ASN A 110 -5.27 14.11 27.40
CA ASN A 110 -4.12 14.49 26.57
C ASN A 110 -4.37 14.49 25.06
N LEU A 111 -5.39 13.78 24.58
CA LEU A 111 -5.63 13.60 23.13
C LEU A 111 -6.99 14.14 22.69
N MET A 112 -7.99 14.12 23.56
CA MET A 112 -9.35 14.55 23.26
C MET A 112 -9.60 16.01 23.66
N PHE A 113 -9.19 16.95 22.82
CA PHE A 113 -9.40 18.38 23.11
C PHE A 113 -10.83 18.87 22.85
N SER A 114 -11.62 18.13 22.04
CA SER A 114 -12.96 18.57 21.59
C SER A 114 -14.04 17.50 21.72
N GLY A 115 -13.71 16.31 22.25
CA GLY A 115 -14.65 15.19 22.37
C GLY A 115 -15.05 14.93 23.82
N ASP A 116 -16.29 14.49 24.04
CA ASP A 116 -16.83 14.28 25.38
C ASP A 116 -16.64 12.84 25.86
N LYS A 117 -16.72 11.86 24.94
CA LYS A 117 -16.73 10.43 25.27
C LYS A 117 -15.69 9.65 24.47
N VAL A 118 -14.93 8.80 25.15
CA VAL A 118 -13.90 7.95 24.52
C VAL A 118 -14.48 6.91 23.54
N GLY A 119 -15.79 6.66 23.59
CA GLY A 119 -16.47 5.84 22.58
C GLY A 119 -16.71 6.55 21.24
N GLU A 120 -16.51 7.86 21.14
CA GLU A 120 -16.82 8.65 19.95
C GLU A 120 -15.75 8.50 18.86
N LEU A 121 -16.14 8.87 17.64
CA LEU A 121 -15.26 8.91 16.49
C LEU A 121 -14.38 10.16 16.53
N MET A 122 -13.19 10.06 15.97
CA MET A 122 -12.29 11.20 15.77
C MET A 122 -12.85 12.12 14.67
N SER A 123 -13.55 13.17 15.07
CA SER A 123 -14.17 14.14 14.17
C SER A 123 -13.61 15.54 14.41
N VAL A 124 -13.81 16.42 13.44
CA VAL A 124 -13.36 17.82 13.49
C VAL A 124 -14.56 18.75 13.39
N ALA A 125 -14.48 19.92 14.01
CA ALA A 125 -15.56 20.91 13.98
C ALA A 125 -15.72 21.58 12.61
N MET A 126 -14.66 21.59 11.79
CA MET A 126 -14.66 22.23 10.47
C MET A 126 -15.55 21.48 9.48
N SER A 127 -16.56 22.16 8.93
CA SER A 127 -17.41 21.58 7.88
C SER A 127 -16.68 21.54 6.53
N ARG A 128 -17.11 20.66 5.62
CA ARG A 128 -16.56 20.60 4.25
C ARG A 128 -16.76 21.92 3.49
N LYS A 129 -17.87 22.61 3.73
CA LYS A 129 -18.18 23.89 3.08
C LYS A 129 -17.21 24.98 3.53
N ASP A 130 -16.94 25.05 4.82
CA ASP A 130 -16.00 26.02 5.39
C ASP A 130 -14.58 25.72 4.93
N ALA A 131 -14.17 24.44 4.92
CA ALA A 131 -12.87 24.02 4.42
C ALA A 131 -12.68 24.39 2.93
N GLN A 132 -13.70 24.19 2.10
CA GLN A 132 -13.68 24.60 0.69
C GLN A 132 -13.53 26.12 0.53
N GLN A 133 -14.20 26.90 1.38
CA GLN A 133 -14.14 28.35 1.36
C GLN A 133 -12.77 28.89 1.82
N TRP A 134 -12.18 28.28 2.85
CA TRP A 134 -10.93 28.77 3.45
C TRP A 134 -9.67 28.25 2.75
N PHE A 135 -9.67 26.99 2.31
CA PHE A 135 -8.49 26.30 1.76
C PHE A 135 -8.64 25.91 0.29
N GLY A 136 -9.79 26.17 -0.34
CA GLY A 136 -10.06 25.80 -1.73
C GLY A 136 -10.32 24.31 -1.96
N ALA A 137 -10.22 23.48 -0.92
CA ALA A 137 -10.55 22.06 -0.93
C ALA A 137 -10.90 21.59 0.49
N ALA A 138 -11.84 20.66 0.61
CA ALA A 138 -12.05 19.96 1.87
C ALA A 138 -10.86 19.05 2.20
N ALA A 139 -10.42 19.08 3.46
CA ALA A 139 -9.38 18.17 3.94
C ALA A 139 -9.88 16.71 3.83
N PRO A 140 -9.06 15.78 3.31
CA PRO A 140 -9.43 14.38 3.26
C PRO A 140 -9.52 13.77 4.65
N ASP A 141 -10.41 12.79 4.80
CA ASP A 141 -10.43 11.93 5.97
C ASP A 141 -9.21 11.01 5.98
N LEU A 142 -8.55 10.89 7.14
CA LEU A 142 -7.28 10.16 7.27
C LEU A 142 -7.44 8.72 7.76
N SER A 143 -8.67 8.23 8.00
CA SER A 143 -8.88 6.90 8.58
C SER A 143 -8.18 5.78 7.81
N VAL A 144 -8.13 5.88 6.48
CA VAL A 144 -7.53 4.88 5.59
C VAL A 144 -6.52 5.49 4.61
N ILE A 145 -5.99 6.68 4.91
CA ILE A 145 -5.11 7.39 3.97
C ILE A 145 -3.82 6.62 3.67
N ALA A 146 -3.28 5.91 4.66
CA ALA A 146 -2.10 5.07 4.51
C ALA A 146 -2.34 3.90 3.53
N ARG A 147 -3.57 3.40 3.43
CA ARG A 147 -3.96 2.38 2.43
C ARG A 147 -4.15 2.98 1.04
N ALA A 148 -4.55 4.25 0.94
CA ALA A 148 -4.79 4.93 -0.33
C ALA A 148 -3.50 5.47 -0.98
N ARG A 149 -2.53 5.92 -0.18
CA ARG A 149 -1.28 6.55 -0.67
C ARG A 149 -0.02 5.72 -0.40
N GLY A 150 -0.03 4.86 0.60
CA GLY A 150 1.16 4.13 1.07
C GLY A 150 1.94 4.89 2.15
N ALA A 151 2.70 4.16 2.96
CA ALA A 151 3.48 4.71 4.06
C ALA A 151 4.62 5.62 3.57
N ASP A 152 5.36 5.17 2.55
CA ASP A 152 6.51 5.89 1.99
C ASP A 152 6.08 7.23 1.38
N TRP A 153 4.92 7.25 0.74
CA TRP A 153 4.33 8.49 0.21
C TRP A 153 4.00 9.47 1.32
N LEU A 154 3.36 9.02 2.41
CA LEU A 154 3.04 9.89 3.55
C LEU A 154 4.30 10.39 4.25
N TYR A 155 5.29 9.53 4.40
CA TYR A 155 6.58 9.86 5.02
C TYR A 155 7.36 10.89 4.20
N GLY A 156 7.41 10.72 2.89
CA GLY A 156 7.99 11.73 1.98
C GLY A 156 7.17 13.01 1.97
N TYR A 157 5.84 12.91 1.90
CA TYR A 157 4.94 14.07 1.85
C TYR A 157 5.08 14.95 3.09
N LEU A 158 5.09 14.37 4.29
CA LEU A 158 5.21 15.15 5.52
C LEU A 158 6.61 15.78 5.69
N ARG A 159 7.68 15.16 5.16
CA ARG A 159 9.03 15.74 5.15
C ARG A 159 9.30 16.73 4.00
N GLY A 160 8.46 16.69 2.97
CA GLY A 160 8.64 17.40 1.71
C GLY A 160 8.18 18.86 1.71
N PHE A 161 7.71 19.41 2.82
CA PHE A 161 7.24 20.80 2.85
C PHE A 161 8.37 21.82 2.77
N TYR A 162 8.15 22.86 1.96
CA TYR A 162 9.04 24.01 1.83
C TYR A 162 8.24 25.30 1.59
N ARG A 163 8.85 26.45 1.87
CA ARG A 163 8.26 27.78 1.66
C ARG A 163 8.23 28.12 0.18
N ASP A 164 7.08 28.56 -0.26
CA ASP A 164 6.85 28.99 -1.64
C ASP A 164 5.91 30.20 -1.65
N PRO A 165 6.44 31.42 -1.86
CA PRO A 165 5.64 32.64 -1.90
C PRO A 165 4.61 32.69 -3.04
N ALA A 166 4.74 31.85 -4.07
CA ALA A 166 3.77 31.80 -5.17
C ALA A 166 2.48 31.05 -4.79
N ARG A 167 2.49 30.32 -3.67
CA ARG A 167 1.33 29.53 -3.21
C ARG A 167 0.46 30.35 -2.26
N PRO A 168 -0.89 30.18 -2.31
CA PRO A 168 -1.80 30.90 -1.39
C PRO A 168 -1.50 30.68 0.10
N THR A 169 -1.05 29.48 0.47
CA THR A 169 -0.69 29.13 1.85
C THR A 169 0.76 29.51 2.21
N GLY A 170 1.57 29.92 1.23
CA GLY A 170 3.01 30.13 1.37
C GLY A 170 3.81 28.82 1.51
N TRP A 171 3.20 27.67 1.25
CA TRP A 171 3.83 26.35 1.34
C TRP A 171 3.60 25.53 0.07
N ASN A 172 4.62 24.76 -0.31
CA ASN A 172 4.55 23.77 -1.37
C ASN A 172 5.22 22.47 -0.90
N ASN A 173 5.19 21.44 -1.74
CA ASN A 173 5.65 20.11 -1.36
C ASN A 173 6.44 19.42 -2.48
N THR A 174 7.47 18.65 -2.12
CA THR A 174 8.30 17.91 -3.07
C THR A 174 7.63 16.67 -3.64
N VAL A 175 6.67 16.09 -2.90
CA VAL A 175 5.95 14.86 -3.25
C VAL A 175 4.62 15.16 -3.94
N PHE A 176 3.96 16.25 -3.54
CA PHE A 176 2.69 16.67 -4.13
C PHE A 176 2.74 18.16 -4.47
N GLU A 177 3.18 18.44 -5.70
CA GLU A 177 3.32 19.82 -6.16
C GLU A 177 1.98 20.55 -6.14
N ASN A 178 2.02 21.85 -5.83
CA ASN A 178 0.84 22.71 -5.76
C ASN A 178 -0.19 22.25 -4.71
N VAL A 179 0.30 21.64 -3.63
CA VAL A 179 -0.49 21.26 -2.48
C VAL A 179 -1.31 22.45 -1.94
N GLY A 180 -2.57 22.17 -1.56
CA GLY A 180 -3.45 23.14 -0.91
C GLY A 180 -3.31 23.18 0.62
N MET A 181 -2.72 22.14 1.21
CA MET A 181 -2.44 22.02 2.64
C MET A 181 -1.21 22.86 3.04
N PRO A 182 -1.29 23.73 4.06
CA PRO A 182 -0.09 24.33 4.66
C PRO A 182 0.74 23.26 5.39
N ASN A 183 1.98 23.57 5.75
CA ASN A 183 2.77 22.67 6.59
C ASN A 183 2.24 22.70 8.05
N PRO A 184 1.60 21.63 8.56
CA PRO A 184 1.02 21.63 9.90
C PRO A 184 2.09 21.62 11.01
N MET A 185 3.29 21.11 10.71
CA MET A 185 4.38 20.93 11.68
C MET A 185 5.58 21.84 11.36
N TRP A 186 5.33 23.00 10.74
CA TRP A 186 6.40 23.93 10.34
C TRP A 186 7.26 24.42 11.49
N GLN A 187 6.69 24.54 12.71
CA GLN A 187 7.44 24.91 13.91
C GLN A 187 8.40 23.82 14.34
N LEU A 188 8.05 22.54 14.09
CA LEU A 188 8.91 21.40 14.40
C LEU A 188 10.01 21.23 13.35
N GLN A 189 9.63 21.30 12.06
CA GLN A 189 10.55 21.11 10.93
C GLN A 189 11.51 22.28 10.72
N GLY A 190 11.01 23.50 10.93
CA GLY A 190 11.62 24.72 10.43
C GLY A 190 11.16 25.09 9.01
N GLU A 191 11.70 26.19 8.50
CA GLU A 191 11.37 26.72 7.18
C GLU A 191 12.50 26.42 6.19
N ARG A 192 12.17 25.67 5.14
CA ARG A 192 13.08 25.33 4.03
C ARG A 192 12.70 26.11 2.78
N VAL A 193 13.66 26.47 1.94
CA VAL A 193 13.41 27.09 0.63
C VAL A 193 14.02 26.26 -0.49
N ARG A 194 13.38 26.31 -1.65
CA ARG A 194 13.88 25.69 -2.88
C ARG A 194 14.97 26.57 -3.48
N VAL A 195 16.17 26.03 -3.62
CA VAL A 195 17.32 26.68 -4.27
C VAL A 195 17.68 25.89 -5.52
N GLU A 196 17.71 26.57 -6.67
CA GLU A 196 18.22 25.98 -7.91
C GLU A 196 19.75 26.02 -7.89
N GLN A 197 20.38 24.88 -8.11
CA GLN A 197 21.82 24.74 -8.23
C GLN A 197 22.17 24.06 -9.55
N ILE A 198 23.42 24.19 -10.00
CA ILE A 198 23.90 23.40 -11.12
C ILE A 198 24.08 21.96 -10.63
N ALA A 199 23.43 21.03 -11.31
CA ALA A 199 23.57 19.60 -11.07
C ALA A 199 25.02 19.21 -11.35
N LYS A 200 25.66 18.56 -10.39
CA LYS A 200 27.01 18.02 -10.57
C LYS A 200 26.92 16.55 -10.96
N GLY A 201 27.81 16.11 -11.85
CA GLY A 201 28.05 14.71 -12.14
C GLY A 201 28.73 14.01 -10.98
N ASP A 202 28.80 12.68 -11.03
CA ASP A 202 29.47 11.85 -10.01
C ASP A 202 30.99 12.15 -9.93
N ASP A 203 31.55 12.80 -10.95
CA ASP A 203 32.92 13.31 -11.06
C ASP A 203 33.10 14.74 -10.51
N GLY A 204 32.04 15.35 -9.97
CA GLY A 204 32.03 16.72 -9.45
C GLY A 204 32.00 17.81 -10.52
N THR A 205 31.92 17.47 -11.81
CA THR A 205 31.81 18.43 -12.91
C THR A 205 30.36 18.86 -13.13
N ASP A 206 30.14 20.03 -13.73
CA ASP A 206 28.79 20.49 -14.04
C ASP A 206 28.15 19.57 -15.07
N LYS A 207 27.08 18.88 -14.65
CA LYS A 207 26.29 17.99 -15.51
C LYS A 207 25.63 18.86 -16.56
N LYS A 208 25.68 18.45 -17.82
CA LYS A 208 24.98 19.12 -18.90
C LYS A 208 23.62 18.49 -19.14
N ASP A 209 22.62 19.29 -19.46
CA ASP A 209 21.32 18.83 -19.90
C ASP A 209 21.37 18.30 -21.35
N ALA A 210 20.23 17.79 -21.84
CA ALA A 210 20.11 17.25 -23.20
C ALA A 210 20.41 18.28 -24.31
N HIS A 211 20.55 19.56 -23.97
CA HIS A 211 20.82 20.68 -24.87
C HIS A 211 22.22 21.27 -24.68
N GLY A 212 23.05 20.67 -23.82
CA GLY A 212 24.42 21.10 -23.57
C GLY A 212 24.57 22.28 -22.59
N ALA A 213 23.48 22.75 -21.99
CA ALA A 213 23.50 23.76 -20.92
C ALA A 213 23.72 23.08 -19.56
N ALA A 214 24.12 23.84 -18.53
CA ALA A 214 24.26 23.30 -17.19
C ALA A 214 22.90 22.77 -16.69
N ALA A 215 22.82 21.45 -16.45
CA ALA A 215 21.64 20.82 -15.88
C ALA A 215 21.40 21.43 -14.50
N LYS A 216 20.14 21.74 -14.18
CA LYS A 216 19.77 22.30 -12.89
C LYS A 216 19.31 21.20 -11.94
N SER A 217 19.83 21.18 -10.73
CA SER A 217 19.32 20.39 -9.62
C SER A 217 18.59 21.28 -8.64
N VAL A 218 17.64 20.69 -7.91
CA VAL A 218 16.87 21.38 -6.88
C VAL A 218 17.39 20.93 -5.52
N LYS A 219 17.85 21.87 -4.70
CA LYS A 219 18.23 21.62 -3.31
C LYS A 219 17.31 22.39 -2.38
N TYR A 220 17.00 21.80 -1.22
CA TYR A 220 16.16 22.43 -0.21
C TYR A 220 16.99 22.79 1.00
N GLU A 221 17.21 24.08 1.21
CA GLU A 221 18.05 24.61 2.28
C GLU A 221 17.21 25.14 3.43
N LEU A 222 17.66 24.89 4.67
CA LEU A 222 16.98 25.32 5.89
C LEU A 222 17.34 26.79 6.16
N VAL A 223 16.34 27.67 6.08
CA VAL A 223 16.52 29.12 6.28
C VAL A 223 16.25 29.51 7.73
N LYS A 224 15.29 28.82 8.36
CA LYS A 224 14.96 29.02 9.77
C LYS A 224 14.84 27.67 10.47
N PRO A 225 15.60 27.41 11.53
CA PRO A 225 15.52 26.15 12.25
C PRO A 225 14.17 26.00 12.96
N GLY A 226 13.67 24.77 13.00
CA GLY A 226 12.53 24.39 13.83
C GLY A 226 12.95 24.07 15.26
N SER A 227 12.00 23.65 16.08
CA SER A 227 12.28 23.17 17.44
C SER A 227 12.93 21.78 17.47
N LEU A 228 12.83 21.01 16.40
CA LEU A 228 13.45 19.69 16.27
C LEU A 228 14.62 19.73 15.29
N THR A 229 15.61 18.88 15.53
CA THR A 229 16.63 18.58 14.51
C THR A 229 15.99 17.80 13.36
N PRO A 230 16.59 17.78 12.15
CA PRO A 230 16.07 17.01 11.02
C PRO A 230 15.83 15.53 11.37
N VAL A 231 16.73 14.91 12.14
CA VAL A 231 16.60 13.50 12.57
C VAL A 231 15.41 13.31 13.51
N GLN A 232 15.25 14.19 14.50
CA GLN A 232 14.11 14.12 15.44
C GLN A 232 12.77 14.40 14.73
N TYR A 233 12.78 15.28 13.73
CA TYR A 233 11.61 15.53 12.91
C TYR A 233 11.25 14.28 12.09
N ASP A 234 12.24 13.63 11.48
CA ASP A 234 12.06 12.38 10.74
C ASP A 234 11.53 11.24 11.62
N GLU A 235 11.96 11.16 12.88
CA GLU A 235 11.40 10.23 13.88
C GLU A 235 9.94 10.57 14.23
N THR A 236 9.61 11.85 14.40
CA THR A 236 8.24 12.31 14.66
C THR A 236 7.32 11.99 13.50
N VAL A 237 7.78 12.22 12.26
CA VAL A 237 7.02 11.87 11.05
C VAL A 237 6.90 10.36 10.90
N ARG A 238 7.95 9.59 11.19
CA ARG A 238 7.89 8.12 11.21
C ARG A 238 6.81 7.65 12.17
N ASP A 239 6.77 8.15 13.40
CA ASP A 239 5.79 7.76 14.41
C ASP A 239 4.37 8.11 13.98
N LEU A 240 4.17 9.31 13.44
CA LEU A 240 2.89 9.75 12.88
C LEU A 240 2.44 8.82 11.74
N VAL A 241 3.31 8.51 10.78
CA VAL A 241 2.98 7.60 9.67
C VAL A 241 2.74 6.18 10.17
N ASN A 242 3.50 5.70 11.15
CA ASN A 242 3.29 4.41 11.79
C ASN A 242 1.87 4.32 12.39
N PHE A 243 1.45 5.38 13.09
CA PHE A 243 0.09 5.49 13.63
C PHE A 243 -0.98 5.57 12.52
N LEU A 244 -0.77 6.32 11.44
CA LEU A 244 -1.70 6.37 10.30
C LEU A 244 -1.85 5.00 9.60
N VAL A 245 -0.78 4.22 9.54
CA VAL A 245 -0.82 2.85 9.01
C VAL A 245 -1.60 1.92 9.95
N TYR A 246 -1.37 2.02 11.26
CA TYR A 246 -2.17 1.31 12.27
C TYR A 246 -3.64 1.68 12.16
N MET A 247 -3.94 2.96 11.99
CA MET A 247 -5.32 3.45 11.89
C MET A 247 -6.06 2.89 10.68
N GLY A 248 -5.37 2.79 9.53
CA GLY A 248 -5.91 2.17 8.33
C GLY A 248 -6.06 0.65 8.42
N GLU A 249 -5.39 0.00 9.37
CA GLU A 249 -5.42 -1.46 9.51
C GLU A 249 -5.04 -1.94 10.93
N PRO A 250 -5.90 -1.74 11.95
CA PRO A 250 -5.52 -2.00 13.34
C PRO A 250 -5.28 -3.49 13.63
N ALA A 251 -5.90 -4.38 12.87
CA ALA A 251 -5.74 -5.83 12.98
C ALA A 251 -4.59 -6.41 12.10
N ALA A 252 -3.72 -5.56 11.53
CA ALA A 252 -2.65 -5.98 10.61
C ALA A 252 -1.78 -7.11 11.17
N THR A 253 -1.30 -6.94 12.41
CA THR A 253 -0.41 -7.88 13.08
C THR A 253 -1.08 -9.23 13.29
N SER A 254 -2.30 -9.23 13.84
CA SER A 254 -3.09 -10.46 14.04
C SER A 254 -3.42 -11.15 12.71
N ARG A 255 -3.76 -10.39 11.66
CA ARG A 255 -4.05 -10.94 10.33
C ARG A 255 -2.83 -11.63 9.73
N LYS A 256 -1.64 -11.04 9.84
CA LYS A 256 -0.39 -11.65 9.36
C LYS A 256 -0.09 -12.96 10.11
N GLN A 257 -0.24 -12.95 11.44
CA GLN A 257 -0.03 -14.13 12.27
C GLN A 257 -1.01 -15.27 11.91
N ILE A 258 -2.31 -14.98 11.81
CA ILE A 258 -3.33 -15.96 11.40
C ILE A 258 -3.04 -16.44 9.98
N GLY A 259 -2.66 -15.54 9.07
CA GLY A 259 -2.29 -15.89 7.70
C GLY A 259 -1.15 -16.91 7.64
N ILE A 260 -0.10 -16.73 8.43
CA ILE A 260 1.01 -17.70 8.51
C ILE A 260 0.51 -19.07 9.01
N ILE A 261 -0.30 -19.09 10.06
CA ILE A 261 -0.86 -20.34 10.61
C ILE A 261 -1.72 -21.05 9.55
N VAL A 262 -2.57 -20.31 8.85
CA VAL A 262 -3.43 -20.85 7.78
C VAL A 262 -2.59 -21.39 6.63
N LEU A 263 -1.53 -20.69 6.20
CA LEU A 263 -0.65 -21.15 5.13
C LEU A 263 0.08 -22.44 5.52
N LEU A 264 0.55 -22.56 6.77
CA LEU A 264 1.16 -23.79 7.27
C LEU A 264 0.17 -24.95 7.32
N PHE A 265 -1.06 -24.70 7.79
CA PHE A 265 -2.13 -25.69 7.78
C PHE A 265 -2.46 -26.17 6.36
N LEU A 266 -2.60 -25.24 5.40
CA LEU A 266 -2.86 -25.59 4.00
C LEU A 266 -1.70 -26.35 3.36
N LEU A 267 -0.45 -26.01 3.70
CA LEU A 267 0.73 -26.74 3.25
C LEU A 267 0.72 -28.20 3.76
N ALA A 268 0.28 -28.42 4.99
CA ALA A 268 0.15 -29.76 5.58
C ALA A 268 -1.06 -30.53 5.03
N LEU A 269 -2.17 -29.85 4.76
CA LEU A 269 -3.39 -30.45 4.20
C LEU A 269 -3.23 -30.79 2.71
N TRP A 270 -2.45 -30.00 1.96
CA TRP A 270 -2.23 -30.18 0.53
C TRP A 270 -1.79 -31.61 0.12
N PRO A 271 -0.77 -32.24 0.73
CA PRO A 271 -0.39 -33.62 0.38
C PRO A 271 -1.49 -34.62 0.75
N LEU A 272 -2.20 -34.44 1.87
CA LEU A 272 -3.31 -35.32 2.26
C LEU A 272 -4.47 -35.25 1.26
N ALA A 273 -4.85 -34.03 0.87
CA ALA A 273 -5.88 -33.80 -0.14
C ALA A 273 -5.45 -34.32 -1.52
N TYR A 274 -4.18 -34.19 -1.87
CA TYR A 274 -3.63 -34.73 -3.11
C TYR A 274 -3.67 -36.27 -3.14
N LEU A 275 -3.25 -36.92 -2.06
CA LEU A 275 -3.33 -38.37 -1.94
C LEU A 275 -4.78 -38.87 -1.98
N LEU A 276 -5.70 -38.16 -1.31
CA LEU A 276 -7.13 -38.45 -1.35
C LEU A 276 -7.68 -38.33 -2.78
N LYS A 277 -7.34 -37.26 -3.50
CA LYS A 277 -7.71 -37.08 -4.91
C LYS A 277 -7.20 -38.25 -5.75
N ARG A 278 -5.93 -38.62 -5.59
CA ARG A 278 -5.30 -39.70 -6.36
C ARG A 278 -6.04 -41.02 -6.15
N GLU A 279 -6.51 -41.30 -4.94
CA GLU A 279 -7.28 -42.50 -4.62
C GLU A 279 -8.68 -42.49 -5.25
N PHE A 280 -9.43 -41.39 -5.15
CA PHE A 280 -10.78 -41.29 -5.74
C PHE A 280 -10.79 -41.35 -7.27
N TRP A 281 -9.74 -40.87 -7.92
CA TRP A 281 -9.67 -40.76 -9.38
C TRP A 281 -8.96 -41.95 -10.03
N LYS A 282 -8.62 -42.99 -9.27
CA LYS A 282 -7.93 -44.17 -9.82
C LYS A 282 -8.75 -44.92 -10.88
N ASP A 283 -10.07 -44.89 -10.76
CA ASP A 283 -11.01 -45.63 -11.62
C ASP A 283 -11.60 -44.78 -12.77
N VAL A 284 -11.18 -43.51 -12.87
CA VAL A 284 -11.62 -42.55 -13.89
C VAL A 284 -10.43 -42.24 -14.81
N HIS A 285 -10.46 -42.80 -16.03
CA HIS A 285 -9.37 -42.79 -17.01
C HIS A 285 -9.56 -41.70 -18.07
#